data_AF-A0A3S4Z386-F1
#
_entry.id   AF-A0A3S4Z386-F1
#
_cell.length_a   1.000
_cell.length_b   1.000
_cell.length_c   1.000
_cell.angle_alpha   90.00
_cell.angle_beta   90.00
_cell.angle_gamma   90.00
#
_symmetry.space_group_name_H-M   'P 1'
#
loop_
_entity.id
_entity.type
_entity.pdbx_description
1 polymer ?
#
loop_
_entity_poly.entity_id
_entity_poly.type
_entity_poly.pdbx_seq_one_letter_code
_entity_poly.pdbx_strand_id
1 'polypeptide(L)'
;MNPRVTGFEIAVLEVTSALGELTSLDDHVFLVDDAPLAAPSISFSGLKGPKQVTDLHLVDLAARHDAVLATMDGRMVQALEPQDRRYVELIPM
;
A
#
# COMPACT_ATOMS: atom_id res chain seq x y z
N MET A 1 -7.86 -10.18 12.15
CA MET A 1 -6.86 -10.40 11.07
C MET A 1 -6.98 -11.86 10.59
N ASN A 2 -6.61 -12.19 9.36
CA ASN A 2 -6.82 -13.54 8.81
C ASN A 2 -5.89 -14.57 9.48
N PRO A 3 -6.40 -15.62 10.16
CA PRO A 3 -5.56 -16.63 10.83
C PRO A 3 -4.63 -17.38 9.86
N ARG A 4 -4.99 -17.45 8.58
CA ARG A 4 -4.15 -18.04 7.53
C ARG A 4 -2.90 -17.23 7.20
N VAL A 5 -2.82 -16.00 7.71
CA VAL A 5 -1.70 -15.07 7.51
C VAL A 5 -0.90 -14.89 8.81
N THR A 6 -1.58 -14.76 9.95
CA THR A 6 -0.91 -14.53 11.26
C THR A 6 -0.44 -15.83 11.92
N GLY A 7 -1.06 -16.97 11.64
CA GLY A 7 -0.73 -18.25 12.28
C GLY A 7 -1.28 -18.43 13.70
N PHE A 8 -2.02 -17.44 14.20
CA PHE A 8 -2.70 -17.45 15.50
C PHE A 8 -3.97 -16.59 15.45
N GLU A 9 -4.93 -16.91 16.32
CA GLU A 9 -6.14 -16.10 16.52
C GLU A 9 -5.82 -14.87 17.39
N ILE A 10 -6.38 -13.73 17.01
CA ILE A 10 -6.26 -12.46 17.74
C ILE A 10 -7.68 -11.96 18.02
N ALA A 11 -7.96 -11.57 19.26
CA ALA A 11 -9.30 -11.10 19.61
C ALA A 11 -9.61 -9.77 18.92
N VAL A 12 -10.89 -9.52 18.59
CA VAL A 12 -11.31 -8.28 17.90
C VAL A 12 -10.86 -7.04 18.68
N LEU A 13 -11.01 -7.06 20.01
CA LEU A 13 -10.64 -5.94 20.86
C LEU A 13 -9.13 -5.63 20.81
N GLU A 14 -8.29 -6.68 20.78
CA GLU A 14 -6.84 -6.55 20.66
C GLU A 14 -6.46 -5.93 19.31
N VAL A 15 -7.09 -6.37 18.21
CA VAL A 15 -6.88 -5.79 16.88
C VAL A 15 -7.26 -4.31 16.86
N THR A 16 -8.41 -3.94 17.42
CA THR A 16 -8.85 -2.54 17.45
C THR A 16 -7.97 -1.66 18.34
N SER A 17 -7.46 -2.18 19.46
CA SER A 17 -6.51 -1.44 20.32
C SER A 17 -5.19 -1.20 19.58
N ALA A 18 -4.62 -2.25 18.99
CA ALA A 18 -3.37 -2.16 18.26
C ALA A 18 -3.46 -1.20 17.05
N LEU A 19 -4.58 -1.22 16.33
CA LEU A 19 -4.84 -0.25 15.26
C LEU A 19 -4.94 1.17 15.83
N GLY A 20 -5.69 1.36 16.92
CA GLY A 20 -5.81 2.66 17.59
C GLY A 20 -4.43 3.23 17.96
N GLU A 21 -3.59 2.43 18.62
CA GLU A 21 -2.21 2.77 18.99
C GLU A 21 -1.39 3.15 17.75
N LEU A 22 -1.37 2.30 16.72
CA LEU A 22 -0.63 2.55 15.48
C LEU A 22 -1.06 3.84 14.79
N THR A 23 -2.36 4.16 14.81
CA THR A 23 -2.90 5.38 14.19
C THR A 23 -2.78 6.63 15.06
N SER A 24 -2.37 6.48 16.32
CA SER A 24 -2.20 7.59 17.28
C SER A 24 -0.77 8.11 17.40
N LEU A 25 0.18 7.48 16.70
CA LEU A 25 1.58 7.91 16.72
C LEU A 25 1.73 9.29 16.05
N ASP A 26 2.45 10.20 16.70
CA ASP A 26 2.58 11.61 16.25
C ASP A 26 3.20 11.73 14.84
N ASP A 27 4.06 10.80 14.46
CA ASP A 27 4.72 10.77 13.15
C ASP A 27 3.89 10.10 12.05
N HIS A 28 2.68 9.61 12.38
CA HIS A 28 1.79 8.96 11.42
C HIS A 28 0.74 9.94 10.90
N VAL A 29 0.64 10.06 9.58
CA VAL A 29 -0.35 10.91 8.91
C VAL A 29 -1.21 10.07 7.99
N PHE A 30 -2.52 10.30 8.03
CA PHE A 30 -3.45 9.70 7.08
C PHE A 30 -3.40 10.44 5.75
N LEU A 31 -3.20 9.70 4.66
CA LEU A 31 -3.35 10.21 3.30
C LEU A 31 -4.83 10.12 2.90
N VAL A 32 -5.34 11.19 2.30
CA VAL A 32 -6.70 11.22 1.74
C VAL A 32 -6.69 10.41 0.45
N ASP A 33 -7.65 9.50 0.27
CA ASP A 33 -7.83 8.79 -0.99
C ASP A 33 -8.41 9.70 -2.07
N ASP A 34 -7.52 10.28 -2.87
CA ASP A 34 -7.83 11.19 -3.97
C ASP A 34 -7.13 10.77 -5.28
N ALA A 35 -6.92 9.46 -5.46
CA ALA A 35 -6.26 8.86 -6.62
C ALA A 35 -7.27 8.20 -7.59
N PRO A 36 -7.97 8.99 -8.44
CA PRO A 36 -8.96 8.43 -9.36
C PRO A 36 -8.29 7.55 -10.43
N LEU A 37 -8.72 6.30 -10.50
CA LEU A 37 -8.23 5.31 -11.49
C LEU A 37 -8.39 5.76 -12.95
N ALA A 38 -9.33 6.67 -13.24
CA ALA A 38 -9.57 7.19 -14.57
C ALA A 38 -8.57 8.28 -15.00
N ALA A 39 -7.79 8.83 -14.06
CA ALA A 39 -6.82 9.89 -14.33
C ALA A 39 -5.54 9.69 -13.48
N PRO A 40 -4.83 8.55 -13.64
CA PRO A 40 -3.68 8.23 -12.81
C PRO A 40 -2.48 9.14 -13.13
N SER A 41 -1.66 9.38 -12.12
CA SER A 41 -0.38 10.08 -12.20
C SER A 41 0.78 9.15 -12.58
N ILE A 42 0.65 7.85 -12.30
CA ILE A 42 1.59 6.80 -12.74
C ILE A 42 1.05 6.02 -13.94
N SER A 43 1.90 5.26 -14.64
CA SER A 43 1.45 4.43 -15.74
C SER A 43 0.79 3.13 -15.25
N PHE A 44 -0.41 2.85 -15.76
CA PHE A 44 -1.13 1.59 -15.54
C PHE A 44 -0.91 0.58 -16.68
N SER A 45 0.02 0.86 -17.61
CA SER A 45 0.38 -0.03 -18.75
C SER A 45 0.80 -1.43 -18.32
N GLY A 46 1.42 -1.55 -17.15
CA GLY A 46 1.89 -2.81 -16.59
C GLY A 46 0.83 -3.65 -15.88
N LEU A 47 -0.44 -3.21 -15.85
CA LEU A 47 -1.54 -3.92 -15.20
C LEU A 47 -1.85 -5.24 -15.95
N LYS A 48 -1.56 -6.38 -15.30
CA LYS A 48 -1.76 -7.73 -15.87
C LYS A 48 -3.06 -8.39 -15.42
N GLY A 49 -3.74 -7.84 -14.41
CA GLY A 49 -4.99 -8.39 -13.93
C GLY A 49 -5.61 -7.63 -12.76
N PRO A 50 -6.85 -7.98 -12.40
CA PRO A 50 -7.64 -7.24 -11.41
C PRO A 50 -7.01 -7.22 -10.01
N LYS A 51 -6.17 -8.22 -9.68
CA LYS A 51 -5.48 -8.29 -8.38
C LYS A 51 -4.45 -7.18 -8.17
N GLN A 52 -3.95 -6.56 -9.24
CA GLN A 52 -2.93 -5.50 -9.18
C GLN A 52 -3.53 -4.09 -9.15
N VAL A 53 -4.86 -3.96 -9.28
CA VAL A 53 -5.52 -2.65 -9.31
C VAL A 53 -5.32 -1.92 -7.99
N THR A 54 -5.50 -2.61 -6.86
CA THR A 54 -5.26 -2.02 -5.53
C THR A 54 -3.79 -1.63 -5.36
N ASP A 55 -2.86 -2.49 -5.78
CA ASP A 55 -1.43 -2.21 -5.65
C ASP A 55 -1.04 -0.93 -6.42
N LEU A 56 -1.41 -0.83 -7.70
CA LEU A 56 -1.12 0.35 -8.52
C LEU A 56 -1.86 1.59 -8.02
N HIS A 57 -3.06 1.44 -7.47
CA HIS A 57 -3.78 2.55 -6.85
C HIS A 57 -3.04 3.10 -5.62
N LEU A 58 -2.49 2.23 -4.76
CA LEU A 58 -1.70 2.67 -3.60
C LEU A 58 -0.41 3.37 -4.02
N VAL A 59 0.22 2.94 -5.12
CA VAL A 59 1.39 3.63 -5.68
C VAL A 59 0.99 4.99 -6.29
N ASP A 60 -0.14 5.08 -6.99
CA ASP A 60 -0.65 6.34 -7.53
C ASP A 60 -0.97 7.34 -6.41
N LEU A 61 -1.55 6.84 -5.32
CA LEU A 61 -1.83 7.63 -4.13
C LEU A 61 -0.53 8.15 -3.50
N ALA A 62 0.47 7.29 -3.30
CA ALA A 62 1.78 7.72 -2.80
C ALA A 62 2.40 8.80 -3.69
N ALA A 63 2.34 8.64 -5.01
CA ALA A 63 2.88 9.60 -5.97
C ALA A 63 2.21 10.99 -5.89
N ARG A 64 0.92 11.06 -5.57
CA ARG A 64 0.17 12.33 -5.43
C ARG A 64 0.49 13.09 -4.16
N HIS A 65 0.79 12.36 -3.09
CA HIS A 65 1.07 12.92 -1.76
C HIS A 65 2.56 13.08 -1.49
N ASP A 66 3.41 13.01 -2.53
CA ASP A 66 4.88 13.06 -2.42
C ASP A 66 5.44 12.04 -1.40
N ALA A 67 4.81 10.87 -1.37
CA ALA A 67 5.12 9.78 -0.46
C ALA A 67 5.70 8.57 -1.20
N VAL A 68 6.18 7.60 -0.43
CA VAL A 68 6.71 6.33 -0.92
C VAL A 68 5.93 5.19 -0.26
N LEU A 69 5.44 4.25 -1.06
CA LEU A 69 4.77 3.05 -0.56
C LEU A 69 5.81 2.02 -0.12
N ALA A 70 5.93 1.82 1.18
CA ALA A 70 6.74 0.75 1.73
C ALA A 70 5.99 -0.60 1.67
N THR A 71 6.61 -1.64 1.11
CA THR A 71 5.99 -2.97 0.98
C THR A 71 7.02 -4.09 1.17
N MET A 72 6.55 -5.30 1.48
CA MET A 72 7.37 -6.53 1.46
C MET A 72 7.10 -7.36 0.18
N ASP A 73 6.12 -7.00 -0.65
CA ASP A 73 5.81 -7.71 -1.90
C ASP A 73 6.66 -7.22 -3.07
N GLY A 74 7.78 -7.89 -3.32
CA GLY A 74 8.67 -7.59 -4.44
C GLY A 74 8.04 -7.75 -5.83
N ARG A 75 6.90 -8.42 -5.96
CA ARG A 75 6.19 -8.55 -7.25
C ARG A 75 5.52 -7.25 -7.66
N MET A 76 5.21 -6.37 -6.71
CA MET A 76 4.60 -5.06 -6.98
C MET A 76 5.52 -4.20 -7.86
N VAL A 77 6.83 -4.23 -7.60
CA VAL A 77 7.84 -3.51 -8.39
C VAL A 77 7.87 -3.96 -9.86
N GLN A 78 7.50 -5.21 -10.14
CA GLN A 78 7.47 -5.76 -11.50
C GLN A 78 6.27 -5.28 -12.33
N ALA A 79 5.24 -4.74 -11.68
CA ALA A 79 4.07 -4.18 -12.34
C ALA A 79 4.26 -2.70 -12.75
N LEU A 80 5.31 -2.05 -12.24
CA LEU A 80 5.60 -0.63 -12.45
C LEU A 80 6.56 -0.40 -13.61
N GLU A 81 6.27 0.65 -14.37
CA GLU A 81 7.23 1.23 -15.32
C GLU A 81 8.47 1.76 -14.57
N PRO A 82 9.66 1.76 -15.19
CA PRO A 82 10.89 2.13 -14.52
C PRO A 82 10.85 3.48 -13.80
N GLN A 83 10.20 4.50 -14.38
CA GLN A 83 10.10 5.82 -13.76
C GLN A 83 9.21 5.85 -12.49
N ASP A 84 8.24 4.95 -12.38
CA ASP A 84 7.26 4.94 -11.29
C ASP A 84 7.76 4.13 -10.08
N ARG A 85 8.84 3.34 -10.25
CA ARG A 85 9.45 2.55 -9.17
C ARG A 85 9.99 3.39 -8.01
N ARG A 86 10.24 4.68 -8.23
CA ARG A 86 10.66 5.63 -7.19
C ARG A 86 9.63 5.82 -6.07
N TYR A 87 8.36 5.50 -6.33
CA TYR A 87 7.26 5.61 -5.37
C TYR A 87 7.09 4.35 -4.52
N VAL A 88 8.01 3.39 -4.61
CA VAL A 88 7.97 2.15 -3.83
C VAL A 88 9.31 1.89 -3.15
N GLU A 89 9.24 1.54 -1.87
CA GLU A 89 10.37 1.04 -1.10
C GLU A 89 10.10 -0.42 -0.70
N LEU A 90 11.04 -1.32 -1.02
CA LEU A 90 10.94 -2.72 -0.63
C LEU A 90 11.62 -2.94 0.72
N ILE A 91 10.83 -3.28 1.73
CA ILE A 91 11.33 -3.66 3.06
C ILE A 91 11.80 -5.13 2.98
N PRO A 92 13.06 -5.43 3.33
CA PRO A 92 13.57 -6.80 3.38
C PRO A 92 12.86 -7.60 4.50
N MET A 93 12.65 -8.90 4.26
CA MET A 93 12.17 -9.85 5.27
C MET A 93 13.32 -10.62 5.91
#